data_AF-A0A1Q8HVB3-F1
#
_entry.id   AF-A0A1Q8HVB3-F1
#
_cell.length_a   1.000
_cell.length_b   1.000
_cell.length_c   1.000
_cell.angle_alpha   90.00
_cell.angle_beta   90.00
_cell.angle_gamma   90.00
#
_symmetry.space_group_name_H-M   'P 1'
#
loop_
_entity.id
_entity.type
_entity.pdbx_description
1 polymer ?
#
loop_
_entity_poly.entity_id
_entity_poly.type
_entity_poly.pdbx_seq_one_letter_code
_entity_poly.pdbx_strand_id
1 'polypeptide(L)'
;MVREVIEKDRTIASVAASYGLVAQTVGNWVARYKKEHATDLDRKKASESAEIAKLRAEVRELRGENEFLKKAAAFVCPERKGAVDVVL
;
A
#
# COMPACT_ATOMS: atom_id res chain seq x y z
N MET A 1 -14.87 -14.73 8.69
CA MET A 1 -16.05 -13.96 8.24
C MET A 1 -15.78 -12.46 8.09
N VAL A 2 -16.04 -11.58 9.07
CA VAL A 2 -15.89 -10.10 8.87
C VAL A 2 -14.45 -9.70 8.52
N ARG A 3 -13.46 -10.28 9.23
CA ARG A 3 -12.04 -10.07 8.95
C ARG A 3 -11.63 -10.46 7.53
N GLU A 4 -12.21 -11.52 6.97
CA GLU A 4 -11.91 -11.93 5.58
C GLU A 4 -12.47 -10.96 4.55
N VAL A 5 -13.60 -10.32 4.85
CA VAL A 5 -14.18 -9.29 3.99
C VAL A 5 -13.38 -7.99 4.06
N ILE A 6 -12.89 -7.62 5.24
CA ILE A 6 -12.26 -6.30 5.47
C ILE A 6 -10.74 -6.31 5.27
N GLU A 7 -10.05 -7.40 5.60
CA GLU A 7 -8.58 -7.49 5.53
C GLU A 7 -8.07 -8.30 4.33
N LYS A 8 -8.89 -9.21 3.78
CA LYS A 8 -8.50 -10.07 2.66
C LYS A 8 -9.29 -9.78 1.38
N ASP A 9 -10.01 -8.66 1.35
CA ASP A 9 -10.84 -8.20 0.22
C ASP A 9 -11.79 -9.25 -0.37
N ARG A 10 -12.21 -10.26 0.42
CA ARG A 10 -13.19 -11.25 -0.05
C ARG A 10 -14.58 -10.64 -0.10
N THR A 11 -15.36 -11.04 -1.12
CA THR A 11 -16.76 -10.60 -1.22
C THR A 11 -17.62 -11.23 -0.12
N ILE A 12 -18.63 -10.50 0.34
CA ILE A 12 -19.62 -10.99 1.32
C ILE A 12 -20.29 -12.27 0.82
N ALA A 13 -20.62 -12.35 -0.48
CA ALA A 13 -21.23 -13.53 -1.09
C ALA A 13 -20.32 -14.76 -1.04
N SER A 14 -19.02 -14.59 -1.34
CA SER A 14 -18.03 -15.67 -1.28
C SER A 14 -17.84 -16.20 0.15
N VAL A 15 -17.77 -15.29 1.13
CA VAL A 15 -17.69 -15.65 2.55
C VAL A 15 -18.97 -16.35 2.99
N ALA A 16 -20.15 -15.81 2.65
CA ALA A 16 -21.43 -16.41 3.01
C ALA A 16 -21.55 -17.85 2.45
N ALA A 17 -21.21 -18.06 1.19
CA ALA A 17 -21.20 -19.38 0.56
C ALA A 17 -20.24 -20.37 1.25
N SER A 18 -19.06 -19.90 1.70
CA SER A 18 -18.06 -20.74 2.37
C SER A 18 -18.55 -21.29 3.71
N TYR A 19 -19.44 -20.56 4.39
CA TYR A 19 -19.97 -20.91 5.70
C TYR A 19 -21.43 -21.39 5.66
N GLY A 20 -22.03 -21.54 4.48
CA GLY A 20 -23.44 -21.92 4.34
C GLY A 20 -24.42 -20.88 4.90
N LEU A 21 -24.03 -19.61 4.92
CA LEU A 21 -24.83 -18.52 5.47
C LEU A 21 -25.51 -17.71 4.36
N VAL A 22 -26.57 -16.98 4.74
CA VAL A 22 -27.17 -15.96 3.88
C VAL A 22 -26.27 -14.72 3.85
N ALA A 23 -26.08 -14.15 2.67
CA ALA A 23 -25.22 -12.96 2.46
C ALA A 23 -25.62 -11.78 3.35
N GLN A 24 -26.91 -11.62 3.65
CA GLN A 24 -27.42 -10.57 4.54
C GLN A 24 -26.85 -10.66 5.96
N THR A 25 -26.68 -11.87 6.51
CA THR A 25 -26.13 -12.06 7.86
C THR A 25 -24.69 -11.58 7.95
N VAL A 26 -23.88 -11.98 6.97
CA VAL A 26 -22.47 -11.56 6.88
C VAL A 26 -22.39 -10.05 6.63
N GLY A 27 -23.26 -9.49 5.79
CA GLY A 27 -23.36 -8.05 5.55
C GLY A 27 -23.68 -7.25 6.81
N ASN A 28 -24.65 -7.71 7.62
CA ASN A 28 -25.02 -7.08 8.88
C ASN A 28 -23.85 -7.06 9.89
N TRP A 29 -23.09 -8.16 9.99
CA TRP A 29 -21.91 -8.21 10.84
C TRP A 29 -20.79 -7.28 10.36
N VAL A 30 -20.55 -7.19 9.05
CA VAL A 30 -19.58 -6.26 8.46
C VAL A 30 -19.99 -4.80 8.74
N ALA A 31 -21.27 -4.47 8.56
CA ALA A 31 -21.79 -3.12 8.82
C ALA A 31 -21.64 -2.73 10.29
N ARG A 32 -21.99 -3.65 11.22
CA ARG A 32 -21.82 -3.44 12.66
C ARG A 32 -20.35 -3.23 13.02
N TYR A 33 -19.45 -4.07 12.51
CA TYR A 33 -18.03 -3.94 12.76
C TYR A 33 -17.47 -2.60 12.28
N LYS A 34 -17.81 -2.17 11.05
CA LYS A 34 -17.40 -0.87 10.51
C LYS A 34 -17.89 0.30 11.37
N LYS A 35 -19.10 0.21 11.93
CA LYS A 35 -19.64 1.25 12.82
C LYS A 35 -18.91 1.29 14.16
N GLU A 36 -18.64 0.13 14.75
CA GLU A 36 -17.94 0.03 16.04
C GLU A 36 -16.45 0.43 15.92
N HIS A 37 -15.84 0.26 14.75
CA HIS A 37 -14.40 0.48 14.52
C HIS A 37 -14.10 1.64 13.56
N ALA A 38 -15.06 2.54 13.32
CA ALA A 38 -14.91 3.65 12.38
C ALA A 38 -13.68 4.51 12.71
N THR A 39 -13.53 4.90 13.98
CA THR A 39 -12.43 5.76 14.45
C THR A 39 -11.06 5.10 14.28
N ASP A 40 -10.95 3.80 14.54
CA ASP A 40 -9.67 3.08 14.40
C ASP A 40 -9.28 2.88 12.94
N LEU A 41 -10.27 2.60 12.07
CA LEU A 41 -10.04 2.51 10.62
C LEU A 41 -9.60 3.86 10.04
N ASP A 42 -10.21 4.96 10.48
CA ASP A 42 -9.85 6.31 10.02
C ASP A 42 -8.46 6.70 10.52
N ARG A 43 -8.13 6.41 11.78
CA ARG A 43 -6.77 6.63 12.33
C ARG A 43 -5.73 5.83 11.55
N LYS A 44 -6.00 4.55 11.25
CA LYS A 44 -5.09 3.69 10.49
C LYS A 44 -4.85 4.25 9.09
N LYS A 45 -5.92 4.62 8.37
CA LYS A 45 -5.82 5.24 7.03
C LYS A 45 -5.03 6.55 7.05
N ALA A 46 -5.22 7.38 8.07
CA ALA A 46 -4.47 8.62 8.23
C ALA A 46 -2.96 8.33 8.43
N SER A 47 -2.63 7.35 9.27
CA SER A 47 -1.25 6.90 9.48
C SER A 47 -0.61 6.34 8.20
N GLU A 48 -1.33 5.49 7.47
CA GLU A 48 -0.87 4.94 6.18
C GLU A 48 -0.64 6.06 5.16
N SER A 49 -1.55 7.04 5.10
CA SER A 49 -1.42 8.20 4.20
C SER A 49 -0.20 9.06 4.55
N ALA A 50 0.07 9.27 5.84
CA ALA A 50 1.25 10.01 6.30
C ALA A 50 2.56 9.28 5.92
N GLU A 51 2.61 7.96 6.11
CA GLU A 51 3.78 7.16 5.74
C GLU A 51 4.01 7.17 4.22
N ILE A 52 2.93 7.05 3.42
CA ILE A 52 3.03 7.17 1.95
C ILE A 52 3.57 8.54 1.55
N ALA A 53 3.13 9.62 2.18
CA ALA A 53 3.62 10.96 1.88
C ALA A 53 5.11 11.10 2.21
N LYS A 54 5.55 10.58 3.37
CA LYS A 54 6.95 10.56 3.78
C LYS A 54 7.81 9.76 2.80
N LEU A 55 7.41 8.54 2.44
CA LEU A 55 8.14 7.70 1.49
C LEU A 55 8.23 8.35 0.10
N ARG A 56 7.17 9.01 -0.36
CA ARG A 56 7.21 9.75 -1.64
C ARG A 56 8.20 10.91 -1.61
N ALA A 57 8.30 11.63 -0.48
CA ALA A 57 9.28 12.68 -0.31
C ALA A 57 10.71 12.11 -0.33
N GLU A 58 10.96 11.02 0.40
CA GLU A 58 12.27 10.35 0.43
C GLU A 58 12.69 9.84 -0.96
N VAL A 59 11.78 9.20 -1.71
CA VAL A 59 12.05 8.77 -3.09
C VAL A 59 12.38 9.95 -3.99
N ARG A 60 11.75 11.12 -3.79
CA ARG A 60 12.05 12.32 -4.57
C ARG A 60 13.46 12.84 -4.27
N GLU A 61 13.83 12.92 -2.99
CA GLU A 61 15.17 13.36 -2.56
C GLU A 61 16.24 12.39 -3.09
N LEU A 62 16.08 11.09 -2.87
CA LEU A 62 17.02 10.07 -3.33
C LEU A 62 17.18 10.07 -4.85
N ARG A 63 16.10 10.31 -5.62
CA ARG A 63 16.19 10.48 -7.07
C ARG A 63 17.00 11.72 -7.44
N GLY A 64 16.80 12.84 -6.76
CA GLY A 64 17.58 14.06 -6.95
C GLY A 64 19.07 13.85 -6.67
N GLU A 65 19.40 13.22 -5.54
CA GLU A 65 20.78 12.86 -5.21
C GLU A 65 21.40 11.91 -6.23
N ASN A 66 20.66 10.89 -6.66
CA ASN A 66 21.13 9.94 -7.67
C ASN A 66 21.41 10.63 -9.02
N GLU A 67 20.54 11.55 -9.45
CA GLU A 67 20.77 12.36 -10.64
C GLU A 67 21.99 13.27 -10.51
N PHE A 68 22.18 13.90 -9.35
CA PHE A 68 23.34 14.72 -9.07
C PHE A 68 24.63 13.89 -9.14
N LEU A 69 24.66 12.73 -8.48
CA LEU A 69 25.81 11.82 -8.48
C LEU A 69 26.10 11.28 -9.89
N LYS A 70 25.08 10.95 -10.68
CA LYS A 70 25.24 10.56 -12.09
C LYS A 70 25.90 11.66 -12.92
N LYS A 71 25.46 12.91 -12.74
CA LYS A 71 26.08 14.08 -13.42
C LYS A 71 27.52 14.29 -12.97
N ALA A 72 27.79 14.19 -11.66
CA ALA A 72 29.15 14.28 -11.12
C ALA A 72 30.06 13.16 -11.64
N ALA A 73 29.56 11.92 -11.67
CA ALA A 73 30.28 10.77 -12.22
C ALA A 73 30.60 10.95 -13.70
N ALA A 74 29.67 11.47 -14.50
CA ALA A 74 29.91 11.76 -15.92
C ALA A 74 30.98 12.85 -16.14
N PHE A 75 31.06 13.83 -15.23
CA PHE A 75 32.08 14.88 -15.27
C PHE A 75 33.46 14.37 -14.85
N VAL A 76 33.53 13.52 -13.81
CA VAL A 76 34.79 13.00 -13.26
C VAL A 76 35.33 11.83 -14.06
N CYS A 77 34.48 11.03 -14.70
CA CYS A 77 34.87 9.88 -15.50
C CYS A 77 34.03 9.82 -16.79
N PRO A 78 34.50 10.41 -17.91
CA PRO A 78 33.72 10.49 -19.14
C PRO A 78 33.45 9.13 -19.82
N GLU A 79 34.10 8.03 -19.38
CA GLU A 79 33.94 6.71 -20.01
C GLU A 79 33.86 5.56 -18.98
N ARG A 80 32.62 5.13 -18.67
CA ARG A 80 32.24 3.71 -18.54
C ARG A 80 30.79 3.54 -18.98
N LYS A 81 30.59 3.38 -20.29
CA LYS A 81 29.38 2.74 -20.82
C LYS A 81 29.42 1.27 -20.42
N GLY A 82 28.64 0.89 -19.41
CA GLY A 82 28.40 -0.53 -19.12
C GLY A 82 28.18 -0.81 -17.64
N ALA A 83 27.08 -1.52 -17.38
CA ALA A 83 26.64 -2.07 -16.10
C ALA A 83 26.08 -1.05 -15.10
N VAL A 84 24.76 -0.81 -15.18
CA VAL A 84 23.79 -1.50 -14.31
C VAL A 84 22.37 -1.18 -14.79
N ASP A 85 21.88 -1.95 -15.77
CA ASP A 85 20.44 -2.23 -15.83
C ASP A 85 20.11 -3.13 -14.64
N VAL A 86 19.87 -2.53 -13.47
CA VAL A 86 19.09 -3.18 -12.42
C VAL A 86 17.64 -3.06 -12.83
N VAL A 87 17.22 -4.03 -13.65
CA VAL A 87 15.85 -4.50 -13.69
C VAL A 87 15.77 -5.61 -12.65
N LEU A 88 15.15 -5.30 -11.50
CA LEU A 88 14.25 -6.15 -10.71
C LEU A 88 13.59 -5.25 -9.64
#